data_AF-A0A5C5VR14-F1
#
_entry.id   AF-A0A5C5VR14-F1
#
_cell.length_a   1.000
_cell.length_b   1.000
_cell.length_c   1.000
_cell.angle_alpha   90.00
_cell.angle_beta   90.00
_cell.angle_gamma   90.00
#
_symmetry.space_group_name_H-M   'P 1'
#
loop_
_entity.id
_entity.type
_entity.pdbx_description
1 polymer ?
#
loop_
_entity_poly.entity_id
_entity_poly.type
_entity_poly.pdbx_seq_one_letter_code
_entity_poly.pdbx_strand_id
1 'polypeptide(L)'
;MRRIHAHWNQAMRRLRQLGCGLGLVAVMASNGGGCAGLSSDATLQELLDSSGLGSTTIADVLGAIDQFSGNAAFLPFGRTLTTEQQDQLAALHDQFAAGEITGDEFHTKAAEILGVEDVGMGFGAGPGRCFGSDGFAGGPRGGHGGFGGPQERLDALLDLTDEQADQAQTIFDAMRTDVTSLQDAARDAIDAVLTDEQLAQLDELRSNAGGEHHGHRVFGPGIDRLAEKLELTEEQQTQIETLLDTLKTDVQTRREQARTEFRAILTDEQLAALDEFEAAHPRPDA
;
A
#
# COMPACT_ATOMS: atom_id res chain seq x y z
N MET A 1 24.37 9.40 -5.59
CA MET A 1 22.95 8.97 -5.65
C MET A 1 22.27 9.30 -6.98
N ARG A 2 22.21 10.55 -7.48
CA ARG A 2 21.51 10.86 -8.76
C ARG A 2 22.00 10.09 -10.00
N ARG A 3 23.30 9.79 -10.12
CA ARG A 3 23.84 8.96 -11.23
C ARG A 3 23.40 7.50 -11.16
N ILE A 4 23.27 6.92 -9.96
CA ILE A 4 22.87 5.52 -9.77
C ILE A 4 21.39 5.37 -10.15
N HIS A 5 20.56 6.34 -9.77
CA HIS A 5 19.13 6.37 -10.10
C HIS A 5 18.89 6.53 -11.62
N ALA A 6 19.68 7.37 -12.30
CA ALA A 6 19.60 7.53 -13.75
C ALA A 6 20.02 6.26 -14.52
N HIS A 7 21.07 5.57 -14.08
CA HIS A 7 21.48 4.30 -14.69
C HIS A 7 20.47 3.17 -14.46
N TRP A 8 19.82 3.14 -13.29
CA TRP A 8 18.78 2.16 -12.98
C TRP A 8 17.52 2.36 -13.83
N ASN A 9 17.03 3.60 -13.97
CA ASN A 9 15.89 3.92 -14.84
C ASN A 9 16.19 3.58 -16.31
N GLN A 10 17.43 3.80 -16.78
CA GLN A 10 17.83 3.47 -18.14
C GLN A 10 17.90 1.95 -18.39
N ALA A 11 18.31 1.16 -17.39
CA ALA A 11 18.32 -0.31 -17.47
C ALA A 11 16.90 -0.89 -17.50
N MET A 12 16.00 -0.38 -16.65
CA MET A 12 14.60 -0.81 -16.60
C MET A 12 13.83 -0.48 -17.90
N ARG A 13 14.07 0.69 -18.51
CA ARG A 13 13.50 1.03 -19.83
C ARG A 13 13.96 0.07 -20.93
N ARG A 14 15.21 -0.41 -20.90
CA ARG A 14 15.73 -1.37 -21.89
C ARG A 14 15.12 -2.76 -21.73
N LEU A 15 14.94 -3.24 -20.51
CA LEU A 15 14.28 -4.53 -20.25
C LEU A 15 12.82 -4.51 -20.72
N ARG A 16 12.12 -3.38 -20.54
CA ARG A 16 10.73 -3.20 -20.99
C ARG A 16 10.62 -3.11 -22.53
N GLN A 17 11.60 -2.49 -23.21
CA GLN A 17 11.65 -2.43 -24.67
C GLN A 17 11.92 -3.79 -25.35
N LEU A 18 12.51 -4.74 -24.63
CA LEU A 18 12.83 -6.08 -25.13
C LEU A 18 11.64 -7.07 -25.06
N GLY A 19 10.46 -6.63 -24.62
CA GLY A 19 9.26 -7.48 -24.57
C GLY A 19 9.32 -8.59 -23.52
N CYS A 20 10.34 -8.59 -22.65
CA CYS A 20 10.40 -9.43 -21.47
C CYS A 20 9.38 -8.91 -20.45
N GLY A 21 8.12 -9.35 -20.61
CA GLY A 21 7.09 -9.12 -19.60
C GLY A 21 7.55 -9.66 -18.25
N LEU A 22 7.53 -8.81 -17.23
CA LEU A 22 7.79 -9.13 -15.82
C LEU A 22 6.92 -10.27 -15.26
N GLY A 23 5.93 -10.76 -16.01
CA GLY A 23 4.98 -11.79 -15.60
C GLY A 23 5.49 -13.22 -15.60
N LEU A 24 6.64 -13.55 -16.21
CA LEU A 24 7.06 -14.96 -16.30
C LEU A 24 7.92 -15.45 -15.11
N VAL A 25 8.50 -14.56 -14.30
CA VAL A 25 9.37 -14.98 -13.18
C VAL A 25 8.63 -15.04 -11.84
N ALA A 26 7.52 -14.31 -11.67
CA ALA A 26 6.80 -14.24 -10.40
C ALA A 26 5.75 -15.34 -10.15
N VAL A 27 5.40 -16.17 -11.15
CA VAL A 27 4.26 -17.11 -11.05
C VAL A 27 4.66 -18.57 -10.75
N MET A 28 5.94 -18.92 -10.71
CA MET A 28 6.38 -20.31 -10.45
C MET A 28 6.69 -20.63 -8.97
N ALA A 29 6.66 -19.65 -8.05
CA ALA A 29 7.07 -19.86 -6.65
C ALA A 29 5.91 -20.00 -5.65
N SER A 30 4.63 -19.78 -6.03
CA SER A 30 3.54 -19.60 -5.05
C SER A 30 2.42 -20.65 -5.05
N ASN A 31 2.54 -21.79 -5.74
CA ASN A 31 1.55 -22.88 -5.60
C ASN A 31 2.18 -24.19 -5.14
N GLY A 32 2.12 -24.39 -3.82
CA GLY A 32 2.29 -25.69 -3.17
C GLY A 32 1.12 -26.62 -3.55
N GLY A 33 1.25 -27.28 -4.69
CA GLY A 33 0.31 -28.31 -5.14
C GLY A 33 1.04 -29.26 -6.08
N GLY A 34 1.29 -30.48 -5.60
CA GLY A 34 2.19 -31.44 -6.25
C GLY A 34 1.87 -31.72 -7.72
N CYS A 35 2.79 -31.30 -8.59
CA CYS A 35 2.94 -31.82 -9.94
C CYS A 35 4.37 -32.37 -10.05
N ALA A 36 4.48 -33.70 -10.07
CA ALA A 36 5.73 -34.37 -10.37
C ALA A 36 6.08 -34.15 -11.86
N GLY A 37 7.30 -33.68 -12.10
CA GLY A 37 7.97 -33.78 -13.39
C GLY A 37 7.84 -32.55 -14.27
N LEU A 38 8.79 -31.63 -14.14
CA LEU A 38 9.54 -30.96 -15.21
C LEU A 38 10.43 -29.89 -14.56
N SER A 39 11.53 -30.31 -13.94
CA SER A 39 12.64 -29.43 -13.59
C SER A 39 13.92 -30.21 -13.78
N SER A 40 14.44 -30.19 -15.01
CA SER A 40 15.85 -30.44 -15.23
C SER A 40 16.48 -29.09 -15.55
N ASP A 41 17.57 -28.76 -14.86
CA ASP A 41 18.39 -27.56 -15.07
C ASP A 41 18.71 -27.30 -16.56
N ALA A 42 18.71 -28.36 -17.37
CA ALA A 42 18.89 -28.30 -18.81
C ALA A 42 17.89 -27.39 -19.53
N THR A 43 16.60 -27.41 -19.16
CA THR A 43 15.57 -26.61 -19.87
C THR A 43 15.68 -25.12 -19.56
N LEU A 44 16.08 -24.78 -18.33
CA LEU A 44 16.34 -23.40 -17.94
C LEU A 44 17.63 -22.86 -18.59
N GLN A 45 18.66 -23.70 -18.70
CA GLN A 45 19.92 -23.31 -19.35
C GLN A 45 19.73 -23.11 -20.86
N GLU A 46 18.91 -23.93 -21.52
CA GLU A 46 18.58 -23.76 -22.96
C GLU A 46 17.78 -22.48 -23.23
N LEU A 47 16.90 -22.08 -22.30
CA LEU A 47 16.20 -20.79 -22.34
C LEU A 47 17.17 -19.60 -22.14
N LEU A 48 18.16 -19.74 -21.26
CA LEU A 48 19.18 -18.71 -21.05
C LEU A 48 20.12 -18.58 -22.26
N ASP A 49 20.55 -19.70 -22.83
CA ASP A 49 21.44 -19.72 -24.00
C ASP A 49 20.73 -19.13 -25.24
N SER A 50 19.42 -19.37 -25.40
CA SER A 50 18.63 -18.82 -26.51
C SER A 50 18.24 -17.35 -26.34
N SER A 51 18.30 -16.80 -25.12
CA SER A 51 18.00 -15.39 -24.83
C SER A 51 19.09 -14.41 -25.28
N GLY A 52 20.26 -14.90 -25.71
CA GLY A 52 21.38 -14.06 -26.15
C GLY A 52 22.12 -13.34 -25.02
N LEU A 53 21.88 -13.71 -23.75
CA LEU A 53 22.48 -13.10 -22.55
C LEU A 53 23.94 -13.54 -22.28
N GLY A 54 24.63 -14.15 -23.25
CA GLY A 54 26.01 -14.62 -23.08
C GLY A 54 26.14 -15.69 -22.00
N SER A 55 27.33 -15.83 -21.39
CA SER A 55 27.68 -16.89 -20.42
C SER A 55 27.02 -16.76 -19.05
N THR A 56 25.79 -16.24 -18.99
CA THR A 56 25.04 -16.08 -17.75
C THR A 56 24.49 -17.44 -17.35
N THR A 57 24.92 -17.94 -16.20
CA THR A 57 24.47 -19.25 -15.68
C THR A 57 23.18 -19.10 -14.89
N ILE A 58 22.45 -20.21 -14.69
CA ILE A 58 21.31 -20.24 -13.76
C ILE A 58 21.73 -19.75 -12.36
N ALA A 59 22.96 -20.04 -11.92
CA ALA A 59 23.48 -19.57 -10.64
C ALA A 59 23.64 -18.04 -10.58
N ASP A 60 23.99 -17.38 -11.69
CA ASP A 60 24.07 -15.92 -11.76
C ASP A 60 22.67 -15.27 -11.71
N VAL A 61 21.68 -15.90 -12.36
CA VAL A 61 20.28 -15.43 -12.34
C VAL A 61 19.66 -15.63 -10.97
N LEU A 62 19.86 -16.79 -10.35
CA LEU A 62 19.38 -17.06 -8.99
C LEU A 62 20.11 -16.19 -7.96
N GLY A 63 21.42 -15.95 -8.13
CA GLY A 63 22.17 -15.02 -7.30
C GLY A 63 21.71 -13.57 -7.44
N ALA A 64 21.32 -13.14 -8.66
CA ALA A 64 20.75 -11.82 -8.89
C ALA A 64 19.32 -11.68 -8.32
N ILE A 65 18.53 -12.75 -8.38
CA ILE A 65 17.20 -12.81 -7.75
C ILE A 65 17.33 -12.77 -6.22
N ASP A 66 18.26 -13.54 -5.64
CA ASP A 66 18.55 -13.55 -4.20
C ASP A 66 19.08 -12.18 -3.73
N GLN A 67 19.95 -11.56 -4.52
CA GLN A 67 20.42 -10.18 -4.30
C GLN A 67 19.30 -9.13 -4.48
N PHE A 68 18.25 -9.43 -5.25
CA PHE A 68 17.09 -8.56 -5.45
C PHE A 68 16.04 -8.74 -4.34
N SER A 69 15.75 -9.97 -3.90
CA SER A 69 14.90 -10.26 -2.75
C SER A 69 15.54 -9.81 -1.43
N GLY A 70 16.86 -9.87 -1.32
CA GLY A 70 17.61 -9.35 -0.19
C GLY A 70 17.62 -7.81 -0.07
N ASN A 71 17.06 -7.07 -1.04
CA ASN A 71 17.25 -5.63 -1.14
C ASN A 71 15.99 -4.76 -1.32
N ALA A 72 14.78 -5.28 -1.07
CA ALA A 72 13.57 -4.45 -1.12
C ALA A 72 12.42 -4.92 -0.22
N ALA A 73 12.64 -4.88 1.10
CA ALA A 73 11.57 -4.52 2.03
C ALA A 73 11.90 -3.11 2.54
N PHE A 74 11.53 -2.09 1.76
CA PHE A 74 11.69 -0.69 2.19
C PHE A 74 10.66 -0.41 3.29
N LEU A 75 11.12 -0.42 4.54
CA LEU A 75 10.37 0.18 5.64
C LEU A 75 10.19 1.69 5.37
N PRO A 76 9.14 2.33 5.91
CA PRO A 76 8.79 3.75 5.66
C PRO A 76 9.86 4.81 6.06
N PHE A 77 11.06 4.39 6.45
CA PHE A 77 12.16 5.28 6.86
C PHE A 77 13.47 5.07 6.08
N GLY A 78 13.46 4.36 4.95
CA GLY A 78 14.65 4.20 4.10
C GLY A 78 15.79 3.40 4.74
N ARG A 79 15.50 2.65 5.81
CA ARG A 79 16.41 1.67 6.39
C ARG A 79 16.19 0.32 5.73
N THR A 80 17.24 -0.24 5.16
CA THR A 80 17.27 -1.66 4.79
C THR A 80 17.42 -2.50 6.06
N LEU A 81 16.74 -3.64 6.12
CA LEU A 81 16.95 -4.63 7.18
C LEU A 81 18.42 -5.05 7.20
N THR A 82 18.96 -5.25 8.39
CA THR A 82 20.28 -5.91 8.53
C THR A 82 20.16 -7.38 8.13
N THR A 83 21.25 -8.00 7.69
CA THR A 83 21.27 -9.45 7.38
C THR A 83 20.79 -10.29 8.57
N GLU A 84 21.17 -9.89 9.79
CA GLU A 84 20.70 -10.54 11.02
C GLU A 84 19.17 -10.44 11.18
N GLN A 85 18.57 -9.27 10.92
CA GLN A 85 17.11 -9.10 10.96
C GLN A 85 16.40 -9.92 9.87
N GLN A 86 17.00 -10.05 8.69
CA GLN A 86 16.46 -10.89 7.61
C GLN A 86 16.46 -12.37 8.01
N ASP A 87 17.59 -12.87 8.55
CA ASP A 87 17.72 -14.25 9.03
C ASP A 87 16.73 -14.54 10.18
N GLN A 88 16.55 -13.59 11.10
CA GLN A 88 15.60 -13.70 12.20
C GLN A 88 14.14 -13.75 11.73
N LEU A 89 13.76 -12.92 10.75
CA LEU A 89 12.42 -12.94 10.18
C LEU A 89 12.14 -14.24 9.40
N ALA A 90 13.14 -14.76 8.68
CA ALA A 90 13.02 -16.04 7.99
C ALA A 90 12.80 -17.20 8.98
N ALA A 91 13.60 -17.27 10.05
CA ALA A 91 13.44 -18.27 11.09
C ALA A 91 12.10 -18.15 11.85
N LEU A 92 11.59 -16.93 12.02
CA LEU A 92 10.29 -16.67 12.63
C LEU A 92 9.14 -17.14 11.73
N HIS A 93 9.25 -16.93 10.42
CA HIS A 93 8.30 -17.44 9.43
C HIS A 93 8.25 -18.97 9.42
N ASP A 94 9.40 -19.63 9.50
CA ASP A 94 9.46 -21.10 9.58
C ASP A 94 8.77 -21.63 10.85
N GLN A 95 8.94 -20.97 12.01
CA GLN A 95 8.24 -21.32 13.25
C GLN A 95 6.71 -21.17 13.11
N PHE A 96 6.26 -20.10 12.46
CA PHE A 96 4.83 -19.88 12.22
C PHE A 96 4.26 -20.94 11.26
N ALA A 97 4.97 -21.25 10.16
CA ALA A 97 4.56 -22.28 9.21
C ALA A 97 4.53 -23.69 9.83
N ALA A 98 5.43 -23.97 10.77
CA ALA A 98 5.43 -25.21 11.55
C ALA A 98 4.33 -25.27 12.63
N GLY A 99 3.62 -24.16 12.88
CA GLY A 99 2.63 -24.05 13.95
C GLY A 99 3.22 -24.04 15.35
N GLU A 100 4.52 -23.71 15.48
CA GLU A 100 5.23 -23.61 16.77
C GLU A 100 4.90 -22.32 17.51
N ILE A 101 4.48 -21.28 16.79
CA ILE A 101 4.03 -19.99 17.34
C ILE A 101 2.68 -19.60 16.75
N THR A 102 1.89 -18.87 17.52
CA THR A 102 0.61 -18.29 17.05
C THR A 102 0.84 -17.05 16.17
N GLY A 103 -0.22 -16.56 15.52
CA GLY A 103 -0.15 -15.31 14.75
C GLY A 103 0.24 -14.12 15.62
N ASP A 104 -0.31 -14.02 16.83
CA ASP A 104 -0.01 -12.92 17.77
C ASP A 104 1.46 -12.94 18.21
N GLU A 105 2.01 -14.15 18.46
CA GLU A 105 3.42 -14.34 18.79
C GLU A 105 4.33 -13.99 17.60
N PHE A 106 3.91 -14.31 16.37
CA PHE A 106 4.62 -13.93 15.15
C PHE A 106 4.69 -12.40 15.03
N HIS A 107 3.57 -11.69 15.15
CA HIS A 107 3.55 -10.22 15.06
C HIS A 107 4.41 -9.55 16.14
N THR A 108 4.32 -10.03 17.38
CA THR A 108 5.11 -9.51 18.51
C THR A 108 6.61 -9.66 18.25
N LYS A 109 7.06 -10.88 17.90
CA LYS A 109 8.48 -11.15 17.63
C LYS A 109 8.98 -10.43 16.38
N ALA A 110 8.14 -10.27 15.36
CA ALA A 110 8.51 -9.52 14.16
C ALA A 110 8.74 -8.03 14.49
N ALA A 111 7.89 -7.42 15.34
CA ALA A 111 8.06 -6.04 15.79
C ALA A 111 9.38 -5.86 16.57
N GLU A 112 9.70 -6.80 17.48
CA GLU A 112 10.97 -6.82 18.21
C GLU A 112 12.18 -6.87 17.27
N ILE A 113 12.18 -7.79 16.28
CA ILE A 113 13.27 -7.92 15.29
C ILE A 113 13.44 -6.63 14.49
N LEU A 114 12.32 -6.00 14.09
CA LEU A 114 12.34 -4.76 13.32
C LEU A 114 12.78 -3.55 14.15
N GLY A 115 12.97 -3.71 15.47
CA GLY A 115 13.23 -2.60 16.37
C GLY A 115 12.09 -1.59 16.40
N VAL A 116 10.89 -2.04 16.01
CA VAL A 116 9.64 -1.34 16.31
C VAL A 116 9.35 -1.72 17.75
N GLU A 117 10.09 -1.09 18.68
CA GLU A 117 9.64 -1.08 20.07
C GLU A 117 8.18 -0.69 20.01
N ASP A 118 7.31 -1.57 20.51
CA ASP A 118 5.90 -1.32 20.69
C ASP A 118 5.78 0.10 21.21
N VAL A 119 5.46 1.03 20.31
CA VAL A 119 5.21 2.41 20.69
C VAL A 119 3.86 2.27 21.34
N GLY A 120 3.90 1.93 22.63
CA GLY A 120 2.79 1.88 23.56
C GLY A 120 2.21 3.28 23.77
N MET A 121 1.93 3.98 22.66
CA MET A 121 0.61 4.50 22.38
C MET A 121 -0.30 3.28 22.12
N GLY A 122 -0.63 2.46 23.10
CA GLY A 122 -1.25 3.02 24.28
C GLY A 122 -2.35 4.02 23.89
N PHE A 123 -3.11 3.76 22.80
CA PHE A 123 -4.51 4.19 22.69
C PHE A 123 -5.38 3.45 23.73
N GLY A 124 -4.81 3.22 24.91
CA GLY A 124 -5.55 2.87 26.10
C GLY A 124 -6.33 4.09 26.51
N ALA A 125 -7.64 3.90 26.60
CA ALA A 125 -8.45 4.36 27.70
C ALA A 125 -7.62 4.56 29.00
N GLY A 126 -6.97 5.71 29.11
CA GLY A 126 -6.34 6.14 30.36
C GLY A 126 -7.45 6.51 31.33
N PRO A 127 -7.48 5.95 32.56
CA PRO A 127 -8.48 6.33 33.55
C PRO A 127 -8.21 7.77 33.99
N GLY A 128 -9.08 8.70 33.62
CA GLY A 128 -9.21 9.99 34.30
C GLY A 128 -8.45 11.19 33.70
N ARG A 129 -8.76 11.60 32.47
CA ARG A 129 -8.75 13.04 32.14
C ARG A 129 -10.16 13.60 32.22
N CYS A 130 -10.61 13.78 33.45
CA CYS A 130 -11.74 14.63 33.78
C CYS A 130 -11.44 16.05 33.30
N PHE A 131 -12.47 16.67 32.73
CA PHE A 131 -12.63 18.09 32.48
C PHE A 131 -11.98 18.97 33.55
N GLY A 132 -10.86 19.61 33.19
CA GLY A 132 -10.37 20.78 33.91
C GLY A 132 -11.33 21.94 33.68
N SER A 133 -12.08 22.31 34.72
CA SER A 133 -13.15 23.31 34.74
C SER A 133 -12.68 24.76 34.74
N ASP A 134 -11.38 25.07 34.58
CA ASP A 134 -10.91 26.43 34.83
C ASP A 134 -9.80 26.88 33.87
N GLY A 135 -10.21 27.70 32.90
CA GLY A 135 -9.45 28.89 32.50
C GLY A 135 -8.23 28.71 31.61
N PHE A 136 -8.46 28.56 30.29
CA PHE A 136 -7.53 29.10 29.29
C PHE A 136 -8.28 30.00 28.31
N ALA A 137 -8.37 31.27 28.67
CA ALA A 137 -8.85 32.33 27.81
C ALA A 137 -7.72 32.76 26.85
N GLY A 138 -7.82 32.38 25.57
CA GLY A 138 -6.91 32.92 24.56
C GLY A 138 -6.84 32.14 23.25
N GLY A 139 -7.82 32.32 22.37
CA GLY A 139 -7.63 32.07 20.93
C GLY A 139 -8.89 31.72 20.14
N PRO A 140 -9.56 32.69 19.49
CA PRO A 140 -10.61 32.40 18.52
C PRO A 140 -9.96 32.13 17.14
N ARG A 141 -9.62 30.88 16.87
CA ARG A 141 -9.43 30.39 15.50
C ARG A 141 -10.27 29.14 15.29
N GLY A 142 -11.47 29.38 14.75
CA GLY A 142 -12.23 28.45 13.91
C GLY A 142 -12.19 26.99 14.32
N GLY A 143 -12.82 26.66 15.43
CA GLY A 143 -13.29 25.31 15.69
C GLY A 143 -14.34 24.95 14.63
N HIS A 144 -13.90 24.47 13.47
CA HIS A 144 -14.73 23.63 12.64
C HIS A 144 -14.99 22.38 13.48
N GLY A 145 -16.20 22.34 14.04
CA GLY A 145 -16.59 21.43 15.09
C GLY A 145 -16.11 20.01 14.81
N GLY A 146 -15.45 19.44 15.82
CA GLY A 146 -15.26 18.02 16.00
C GLY A 146 -16.61 17.33 16.12
N PHE A 147 -17.36 17.32 15.02
CA PHE A 147 -18.17 16.17 14.69
C PHE A 147 -17.15 15.08 14.47
N GLY A 148 -17.11 14.15 15.42
CA GLY A 148 -16.40 12.90 15.28
C GLY A 148 -16.43 12.42 13.84
N GLY A 149 -15.28 11.93 13.38
CA GLY A 149 -15.18 11.37 12.04
C GLY A 149 -16.33 10.38 11.80
N PRO A 150 -16.67 10.07 10.54
CA PRO A 150 -17.74 9.13 10.21
C PRO A 150 -17.72 7.83 11.05
N GLN A 151 -16.53 7.43 11.50
CA GLN A 151 -16.27 6.30 12.40
C GLN A 151 -16.88 6.49 13.81
N GLU A 152 -16.64 7.61 14.50
CA GLU A 152 -17.24 7.88 15.82
C GLU A 152 -18.77 7.90 15.79
N ARG A 153 -19.37 8.23 14.64
CA ARG A 153 -20.82 8.18 14.46
C ARG A 153 -21.34 6.75 14.29
N LEU A 154 -20.56 5.87 13.67
CA LEU A 154 -20.93 4.46 13.47
C LEU A 154 -20.82 3.69 14.78
N ASP A 155 -19.77 3.92 15.56
CA ASP A 155 -19.57 3.23 16.84
C ASP A 155 -20.72 3.53 17.80
N ALA A 156 -21.12 4.81 17.91
CA ALA A 156 -22.26 5.22 18.71
C ALA A 156 -23.61 4.73 18.17
N LEU A 157 -23.71 4.45 16.86
CA LEU A 157 -24.94 3.98 16.22
C LEU A 157 -25.13 2.47 16.41
N LEU A 158 -24.05 1.71 16.33
CA LEU A 158 -24.08 0.24 16.31
C LEU A 158 -23.83 -0.38 17.70
N ASP A 159 -23.47 0.42 18.71
CA ASP A 159 -23.16 -0.06 20.06
C ASP A 159 -22.15 -1.22 20.00
N LEU A 160 -21.04 -0.98 19.29
CA LEU A 160 -20.00 -2.00 19.09
C LEU A 160 -19.39 -2.38 20.44
N THR A 161 -19.15 -3.68 20.63
CA THR A 161 -18.31 -4.14 21.75
C THR A 161 -16.87 -3.71 21.52
N ASP A 162 -16.07 -3.60 22.60
CA ASP A 162 -14.65 -3.23 22.50
C ASP A 162 -13.89 -4.12 21.50
N GLU A 163 -14.13 -5.44 21.53
CA GLU A 163 -13.54 -6.42 20.60
C GLU A 163 -13.93 -6.13 19.13
N GLN A 164 -15.20 -5.84 18.87
CA GLN A 164 -15.67 -5.48 17.53
C GLN A 164 -15.07 -4.16 17.06
N ALA A 165 -14.91 -3.18 17.96
CA ALA A 165 -14.31 -1.89 17.65
C ALA A 165 -12.83 -2.05 17.26
N ASP A 166 -12.07 -2.87 17.99
CA ASP A 166 -10.67 -3.19 17.67
C ASP A 166 -10.54 -3.91 16.32
N GLN A 167 -11.41 -4.88 16.05
CA GLN A 167 -11.47 -5.57 14.76
C GLN A 167 -11.83 -4.61 13.61
N ALA A 168 -12.82 -3.75 13.80
CA ALA A 168 -13.21 -2.74 12.84
C ALA A 168 -12.07 -1.76 12.54
N GLN A 169 -11.37 -1.30 13.57
CA GLN A 169 -10.20 -0.44 13.42
C GLN A 169 -9.13 -1.11 12.55
N THR A 170 -8.82 -2.38 12.85
CA THR A 170 -7.84 -3.18 12.08
C THR A 170 -8.23 -3.27 10.60
N ILE A 171 -9.50 -3.58 10.30
CA ILE A 171 -10.03 -3.66 8.92
C ILE A 171 -9.85 -2.32 8.19
N PHE A 172 -10.21 -1.20 8.83
CA PHE A 172 -10.12 0.12 8.20
C PHE A 172 -8.70 0.62 8.05
N ASP A 173 -7.80 0.30 8.99
CA ASP A 173 -6.38 0.67 8.89
C ASP A 173 -5.68 -0.12 7.77
N ALA A 174 -6.00 -1.41 7.61
CA ALA A 174 -5.56 -2.20 6.46
C ALA A 174 -6.08 -1.58 5.14
N MET A 175 -7.37 -1.27 5.05
CA MET A 175 -7.95 -0.64 3.86
C MET A 175 -7.29 0.71 3.54
N ARG A 176 -7.02 1.56 4.54
CA ARG A 176 -6.32 2.85 4.35
C ARG A 176 -4.91 2.63 3.78
N THR A 177 -4.18 1.68 4.34
CA THR A 177 -2.84 1.31 3.89
C THR A 177 -2.86 0.85 2.43
N ASP A 178 -3.77 -0.05 2.09
CA ASP A 178 -3.91 -0.58 0.73
C ASP A 178 -4.28 0.52 -0.27
N VAL A 179 -5.23 1.40 0.08
CA VAL A 179 -5.62 2.52 -0.77
C VAL A 179 -4.47 3.51 -0.98
N THR A 180 -3.68 3.80 0.06
CA THR A 180 -2.46 4.62 -0.10
C THR A 180 -1.48 3.95 -1.05
N SER A 181 -1.23 2.64 -0.88
CA SER A 181 -0.34 1.89 -1.77
C SER A 181 -0.81 1.90 -3.23
N LEU A 182 -2.12 1.73 -3.48
CA LEU A 182 -2.70 1.81 -4.82
C LEU A 182 -2.49 3.19 -5.43
N GLN A 183 -2.70 4.25 -4.65
CA GLN A 183 -2.49 5.62 -5.11
C GLN A 183 -1.03 5.91 -5.43
N ASP A 184 -0.11 5.45 -4.59
CA ASP A 184 1.33 5.63 -4.80
C ASP A 184 1.77 4.89 -6.07
N ALA A 185 1.34 3.63 -6.25
CA ALA A 185 1.62 2.85 -7.46
C ALA A 185 1.06 3.53 -8.73
N ALA A 186 -0.15 4.10 -8.66
CA ALA A 186 -0.73 4.84 -9.78
C ALA A 186 0.05 6.13 -10.08
N ARG A 187 0.54 6.85 -9.06
CA ARG A 187 1.41 8.02 -9.25
C ARG A 187 2.71 7.64 -9.93
N ASP A 188 3.36 6.57 -9.49
CA ASP A 188 4.60 6.08 -10.12
C ASP A 188 4.37 5.67 -11.58
N ALA A 189 3.23 5.04 -11.87
CA ALA A 189 2.86 4.67 -13.24
C ALA A 189 2.62 5.90 -14.13
N ILE A 190 1.97 6.94 -13.60
CA ILE A 190 1.76 8.21 -14.31
C ILE A 190 3.10 8.91 -14.55
N ASP A 191 3.94 9.03 -13.52
CA ASP A 191 5.25 9.66 -13.62
C ASP A 191 6.13 8.96 -14.69
N ALA A 192 5.96 7.65 -14.90
CA ALA A 192 6.65 6.89 -15.94
C ALA A 192 6.14 7.14 -17.38
N VAL A 193 4.94 7.70 -17.56
CA VAL A 193 4.36 8.09 -18.88
C VAL A 193 4.81 9.48 -19.31
N LEU A 194 5.18 10.32 -18.34
CA LEU A 194 5.61 11.70 -18.57
C LEU A 194 7.05 11.78 -19.08
N THR A 195 7.35 12.84 -19.82
CA THR A 195 8.74 13.18 -20.17
C THR A 195 9.47 13.80 -18.98
N ASP A 196 10.80 13.84 -19.04
CA ASP A 196 11.61 14.43 -17.97
C ASP A 196 11.28 15.93 -17.77
N GLU A 197 10.94 16.67 -18.83
CA GLU A 197 10.49 18.06 -18.77
C GLU A 197 9.11 18.20 -18.12
N GLN A 198 8.17 17.32 -18.45
CA GLN A 198 6.82 17.31 -17.87
C GLN A 198 6.86 16.97 -16.38
N LEU A 199 7.73 16.03 -15.97
CA LEU A 199 7.97 15.71 -14.57
C LEU A 199 8.47 16.92 -13.78
N ALA A 200 9.42 17.68 -14.34
CA ALA A 200 9.92 18.89 -13.69
C ALA A 200 8.81 19.96 -13.50
N GLN A 201 7.94 20.14 -14.50
CA GLN A 201 6.78 21.03 -14.39
C GLN A 201 5.77 20.53 -13.35
N LEU A 202 5.52 19.21 -13.30
CA LEU A 202 4.64 18.60 -12.32
C LEU A 202 5.16 18.81 -10.89
N ASP A 203 6.46 18.66 -10.65
CA ASP A 203 7.08 18.90 -9.35
C ASP A 203 7.02 20.39 -8.94
N GLU A 204 7.15 21.32 -9.88
CA GLU A 204 6.93 22.74 -9.64
C GLU A 204 5.46 23.03 -9.28
N LEU A 205 4.50 22.43 -9.98
CA LEU A 205 3.08 22.54 -9.65
C LEU A 205 2.77 21.98 -8.26
N ARG A 206 3.36 20.84 -7.89
CA ARG A 206 3.24 20.23 -6.55
C ARG A 206 3.82 21.15 -5.48
N SER A 207 4.98 21.74 -5.73
CA SER A 207 5.64 22.69 -4.80
C SER A 207 4.84 23.98 -4.64
N ASN A 208 4.27 24.50 -5.73
CA ASN A 208 3.43 25.70 -5.72
C ASN A 208 2.04 25.46 -5.10
N ALA A 209 1.52 24.25 -5.19
CA ALA A 209 0.32 23.84 -4.48
C ALA A 209 0.56 23.71 -2.95
N GLY A 210 1.82 23.61 -2.53
CA GLY A 210 2.29 23.33 -1.17
C GLY A 210 2.43 24.54 -0.24
N GLY A 211 1.56 25.54 -0.34
CA GLY A 211 1.46 26.62 0.64
C GLY A 211 0.86 26.13 1.98
N GLU A 212 1.73 25.61 2.84
CA GLU A 212 1.63 25.46 4.31
C GLU A 212 0.45 24.72 4.98
N HIS A 213 -0.74 24.55 4.40
CA HIS A 213 -1.88 24.20 5.29
C HIS A 213 -3.06 23.35 4.78
N HIS A 214 -3.06 22.68 3.62
CA HIS A 214 -4.26 21.93 3.23
C HIS A 214 -3.98 20.47 2.84
N GLY A 215 -4.26 19.58 3.80
CA GLY A 215 -4.12 18.14 3.66
C GLY A 215 -5.07 17.50 2.63
N HIS A 216 -4.60 16.36 2.13
CA HIS A 216 -5.39 15.23 1.62
C HIS A 216 -6.43 15.45 0.51
N ARG A 217 -6.17 16.34 -0.46
CA ARG A 217 -6.71 16.13 -1.82
C ARG A 217 -5.58 15.75 -2.77
N VAL A 218 -5.14 14.51 -2.63
CA VAL A 218 -4.12 13.89 -3.48
C VAL A 218 -4.50 13.94 -4.96
N PHE A 219 -5.79 13.86 -5.28
CA PHE A 219 -6.30 14.01 -6.65
C PHE A 219 -7.18 15.27 -6.75
N GLY A 220 -6.54 16.42 -6.56
CA GLY A 220 -7.07 17.72 -7.01
C GLY A 220 -7.21 17.77 -8.54
N PRO A 221 -7.75 18.88 -9.06
CA PRO A 221 -8.62 18.98 -10.24
C PRO A 221 -8.33 17.99 -11.39
N GLY A 222 -9.40 17.44 -11.96
CA GLY A 222 -9.40 16.34 -12.94
C GLY A 222 -8.37 16.45 -14.07
N ILE A 223 -8.11 15.30 -14.70
CA ILE A 223 -7.08 15.06 -15.71
C ILE A 223 -6.97 16.18 -16.74
N ASP A 224 -8.10 16.78 -17.13
CA ASP A 224 -8.19 17.86 -18.11
C ASP A 224 -7.30 19.06 -17.76
N ARG A 225 -7.24 19.44 -16.48
CA ARG A 225 -6.39 20.55 -16.04
C ARG A 225 -4.92 20.18 -16.01
N LEU A 226 -4.61 18.91 -15.76
CA LEU A 226 -3.25 18.40 -15.81
C LEU A 226 -2.77 18.35 -17.27
N ALA A 227 -3.64 17.88 -18.17
CA ALA A 227 -3.40 17.78 -19.60
C ALA A 227 -3.07 19.13 -20.23
N GLU A 228 -3.85 20.16 -19.93
CA GLU A 228 -3.59 21.53 -20.40
C GLU A 228 -2.26 22.08 -19.85
N LYS A 229 -1.98 21.84 -18.55
CA LYS A 229 -0.80 22.42 -17.90
C LYS A 229 0.52 21.77 -18.28
N LEU A 230 0.52 20.45 -18.52
CA LEU A 230 1.72 19.68 -18.87
C LEU A 230 1.83 19.45 -20.38
N GLU A 231 0.93 20.04 -21.17
CA GLU A 231 0.85 19.87 -22.62
C GLU A 231 0.89 18.38 -23.02
N LEU A 232 0.10 17.54 -22.33
CA LEU A 232 0.11 16.09 -22.53
C LEU A 232 -0.34 15.72 -23.96
N THR A 233 0.34 14.77 -24.60
CA THR A 233 -0.12 14.25 -25.89
C THR A 233 -1.42 13.45 -25.73
N GLU A 234 -2.18 13.27 -26.81
CA GLU A 234 -3.43 12.48 -26.78
C GLU A 234 -3.16 11.05 -26.26
N GLU A 235 -2.05 10.43 -26.65
CA GLU A 235 -1.67 9.10 -26.18
C GLU A 235 -1.33 9.07 -24.69
N GLN A 236 -0.65 10.10 -24.18
CA GLN A 236 -0.36 10.22 -22.74
C GLN A 236 -1.65 10.41 -21.95
N GLN A 237 -2.57 11.26 -22.43
CA GLN A 237 -3.86 11.50 -21.79
C GLN A 237 -4.67 10.19 -21.69
N THR A 238 -4.78 9.43 -22.79
CA THR A 238 -5.48 8.13 -22.77
C THR A 238 -4.83 7.13 -21.81
N GLN A 239 -3.49 7.08 -21.74
CA GLN A 239 -2.80 6.19 -20.80
C GLN A 239 -3.07 6.57 -19.34
N ILE A 240 -2.99 7.86 -19.00
CA ILE A 240 -3.24 8.33 -17.64
C ILE A 240 -4.71 8.15 -17.27
N GLU A 241 -5.65 8.40 -18.18
CA GLU A 241 -7.08 8.13 -17.98
C GLU A 241 -7.33 6.65 -17.64
N THR A 242 -6.74 5.74 -18.43
CA THR A 242 -6.83 4.29 -18.17
C THR A 242 -6.26 3.91 -16.80
N LEU A 243 -5.13 4.49 -16.40
CA LEU A 243 -4.53 4.27 -15.07
C LEU A 243 -5.42 4.77 -13.94
N LEU A 244 -6.05 5.94 -14.11
CA LEU A 244 -6.95 6.51 -13.10
C LEU A 244 -8.26 5.73 -12.98
N ASP A 245 -8.81 5.25 -14.10
CA ASP A 245 -9.99 4.38 -14.08
C ASP A 245 -9.69 3.06 -13.37
N THR A 246 -8.53 2.46 -13.67
CA THR A 246 -8.07 1.24 -12.97
C THR A 246 -7.92 1.49 -11.47
N LEU A 247 -7.23 2.56 -11.07
CA LEU A 247 -7.09 2.95 -9.66
C LEU A 247 -8.46 3.14 -8.99
N LYS A 248 -9.40 3.80 -9.66
CA LYS A 248 -10.75 4.05 -9.15
C LYS A 248 -11.47 2.72 -8.89
N THR A 249 -11.43 1.80 -9.83
CA THR A 249 -12.00 0.45 -9.68
C THR A 249 -11.35 -0.29 -8.53
N ASP A 250 -10.01 -0.31 -8.44
CA ASP A 250 -9.28 -1.03 -7.39
C ASP A 250 -9.61 -0.48 -5.99
N VAL A 251 -9.63 0.85 -5.84
CA VAL A 251 -10.01 1.52 -4.59
C VAL A 251 -11.47 1.20 -4.22
N GLN A 252 -12.38 1.17 -5.20
CA GLN A 252 -13.77 0.80 -4.94
C GLN A 252 -13.87 -0.66 -4.48
N THR A 253 -13.23 -1.60 -5.18
CA THR A 253 -13.19 -3.01 -4.80
C THR A 253 -12.63 -3.19 -3.40
N ARG A 254 -11.54 -2.50 -3.05
CA ARG A 254 -10.96 -2.61 -1.71
C ARG A 254 -11.88 -2.07 -0.61
N ARG A 255 -12.61 -0.98 -0.88
CA ARG A 255 -13.61 -0.43 0.04
C ARG A 255 -14.80 -1.38 0.22
N GLU A 256 -15.23 -2.06 -0.85
CA GLU A 256 -16.29 -3.06 -0.79
C GLU A 256 -15.86 -4.27 0.05
N GLN A 257 -14.63 -4.77 -0.15
CA GLN A 257 -14.05 -5.83 0.67
C GLN A 257 -14.02 -5.45 2.15
N ALA A 258 -13.51 -4.27 2.50
CA ALA A 258 -13.48 -3.80 3.88
C ALA A 258 -14.89 -3.71 4.51
N ARG A 259 -15.91 -3.34 3.72
CA ARG A 259 -17.30 -3.34 4.19
C ARG A 259 -17.85 -4.74 4.42
N THR A 260 -17.53 -5.69 3.54
CA THR A 260 -17.93 -7.09 3.71
C THR A 260 -17.28 -7.69 4.95
N GLU A 261 -15.99 -7.46 5.15
CA GLU A 261 -15.24 -7.85 6.36
C GLU A 261 -15.85 -7.23 7.61
N PHE A 262 -16.15 -5.93 7.58
CA PHE A 262 -16.78 -5.24 8.71
C PHE A 262 -18.20 -5.77 9.00
N ARG A 263 -19.01 -6.05 7.98
CA ARG A 263 -20.34 -6.66 8.19
C ARG A 263 -20.25 -8.05 8.81
N ALA A 264 -19.19 -8.80 8.54
CA ALA A 264 -19.02 -10.15 9.06
C ALA A 264 -18.74 -10.20 10.57
N ILE A 265 -18.27 -9.11 11.17
CA ILE A 265 -18.03 -9.02 12.62
C ILE A 265 -19.26 -8.50 13.40
N LEU A 266 -20.32 -8.06 12.70
CA LEU A 266 -21.54 -7.53 13.32
C LEU A 266 -22.51 -8.66 13.68
N THR A 267 -23.33 -8.40 14.69
CA THR A 267 -24.52 -9.22 15.01
C THR A 267 -25.65 -8.93 14.01
N ASP A 268 -26.65 -9.82 13.96
CA ASP A 268 -27.82 -9.65 13.08
C ASP A 268 -28.58 -8.34 13.38
N GLU A 269 -28.71 -7.96 14.66
CA GLU A 269 -29.35 -6.72 15.08
C GLU A 269 -28.55 -5.48 14.63
N GLN A 270 -27.22 -5.52 14.78
CA GLN A 270 -26.33 -4.44 14.32
C GLN A 270 -26.34 -4.31 12.80
N LEU A 271 -26.38 -5.44 12.08
CA LEU A 271 -26.45 -5.46 10.62
C LEU A 271 -27.75 -4.81 10.14
N ALA A 272 -28.88 -5.08 10.78
CA ALA A 272 -30.15 -4.44 10.46
C ALA A 272 -30.13 -2.92 10.70
N ALA A 273 -29.51 -2.47 11.80
CA ALA A 273 -29.34 -1.05 12.08
C ALA A 273 -28.43 -0.36 11.04
N LEU A 274 -27.37 -1.04 10.62
CA LEU A 274 -26.47 -0.57 9.55
C LEU A 274 -27.21 -0.48 8.20
N ASP A 275 -28.04 -1.47 7.85
CA ASP A 275 -28.84 -1.47 6.63
C ASP A 275 -29.84 -0.30 6.59
N GLU A 276 -30.54 -0.04 7.70
CA GLU A 276 -31.45 1.10 7.83
C GLU A 276 -30.70 2.43 7.65
N PHE A 277 -29.53 2.55 8.27
CA PHE A 277 -28.68 3.74 8.13
C PHE A 277 -28.19 3.95 6.70
N GLU A 278 -27.73 2.90 6.01
CA GLU A 278 -27.29 2.97 4.62
C GLU A 278 -28.46 3.28 3.68
N ALA A 279 -29.66 2.75 3.93
CA ALA A 279 -30.86 3.07 3.18
C ALA A 279 -31.28 4.55 3.33
N ALA A 280 -31.08 5.13 4.51
CA ALA A 280 -31.33 6.56 4.76
C ALA A 280 -30.28 7.48 4.10
N HIS A 281 -29.09 6.95 3.79
CA HIS A 281 -27.97 7.69 3.21
C HIS A 281 -27.46 6.98 1.95
N PRO A 282 -28.27 6.93 0.88
CA PRO A 282 -27.86 6.29 -0.36
C PRO A 282 -26.57 6.92 -0.85
N ARG A 283 -25.60 6.07 -1.21
CA ARG A 283 -24.35 6.56 -1.78
C ARG A 283 -24.66 7.17 -3.15
N PRO A 284 -24.06 8.32 -3.48
CA PRO A 284 -24.32 8.98 -4.77
C PRO A 284 -23.89 8.14 -5.98
N ASP A 285 -23.10 7.09 -5.76
CA ASP A 285 -22.44 6.30 -6.80
C ASP A 285 -22.79 4.79 -6.74
N ALA A 286 -23.77 4.38 -5.92
CA ALA A 286 -24.23 2.99 -5.80
C ALA A 286 -25.44 2.68 -6.68
#